data_AF-A0AAD7VXJ6-F1
#
_entry.id   AF-A0AAD7VXJ6-F1
#
_cell.length_a   1.000
_cell.length_b   1.000
_cell.length_c   1.000
_cell.angle_alpha   90.00
_cell.angle_beta   90.00
_cell.angle_gamma   90.00
#
_symmetry.space_group_name_H-M   'P 1'
#
loop_
_entity.id
_entity.type
_entity.pdbx_description
1 polymer ?
#
loop_
_entity_poly.entity_id
_entity_poly.type
_entity_poly.pdbx_seq_one_letter_code
_entity_poly.pdbx_strand_id
1 'polypeptide(L)'
;MGGLVSQDQTCGVPGRSCSWNLILLRDVLDWVEERNLPLGLAGAVRQGCPLSPLLYVLFMEPFAELVRRDPGVDVVRLPGAAGEVLKIQQYADDTTLFVSSVRSLGRIRALTDLFGAGTGSRVNMANTAQNWEARLALVRSRLGVWSRRQLSVVVVRSVLLPLLLHLAYVFPVLARAKLALTRAVFCFLWGSR
;
A
#
# COMPACT_ATOMS: atom_id res chain seq x y z
N MET A 1 23.53 -10.40 2.60
CA MET A 1 22.84 -9.42 3.45
C MET A 1 21.77 -8.75 2.60
N GLY A 2 20.49 -9.01 2.87
CA GLY A 2 19.40 -8.32 2.16
C GLY A 2 19.40 -6.85 2.56
N GLY A 3 19.48 -5.94 1.59
CA GLY A 3 19.41 -4.51 1.86
C GLY A 3 18.12 -4.17 2.59
N LEU A 4 18.20 -3.23 3.53
CA LEU A 4 17.05 -2.74 4.32
C LEU A 4 15.98 -2.08 3.43
N VAL A 5 16.31 -1.81 2.16
CA VAL A 5 15.51 -1.17 1.13
C VAL A 5 15.41 -2.09 -0.08
N SER A 6 14.19 -2.46 -0.49
CA SER A 6 13.97 -3.25 -1.72
C SER A 6 14.31 -2.46 -2.98
N GLN A 7 14.77 -3.16 -4.04
CA GLN A 7 15.04 -2.57 -5.36
C GLN A 7 13.78 -1.96 -6.01
N ASP A 8 12.61 -2.43 -5.61
CA ASP A 8 11.32 -1.99 -6.16
C ASP A 8 10.83 -0.67 -5.54
N GLN A 9 11.51 -0.16 -4.50
CA GLN A 9 11.16 1.11 -3.87
C GLN A 9 11.62 2.29 -4.73
N THR A 10 10.67 2.92 -5.41
CA THR A 10 10.90 4.15 -6.18
C THR A 10 10.35 5.36 -5.42
N CYS A 11 11.03 6.51 -5.50
CA CYS A 11 10.56 7.74 -4.87
C CYS A 11 9.61 8.56 -5.77
N GLY A 12 9.00 7.93 -6.78
CA GLY A 12 8.02 8.57 -7.67
C GLY A 12 8.59 9.69 -8.58
N VAL A 13 9.91 9.90 -8.57
CA VAL A 13 10.62 10.91 -9.37
C VAL A 13 11.56 10.19 -10.35
N PRO A 14 11.45 10.45 -11.67
CA PRO A 14 12.33 9.83 -12.66
C PRO A 14 13.82 10.06 -12.34
N GLY A 15 14.61 8.98 -12.36
CA GLY A 15 16.06 9.04 -12.10
C GLY A 15 16.47 9.13 -10.63
N ARG A 16 15.53 9.07 -9.68
CA ARG A 16 15.81 9.04 -8.24
C ARG A 16 15.35 7.72 -7.63
N SER A 17 16.17 7.18 -6.73
CA SER A 17 15.84 6.00 -5.91
C SER A 17 15.53 6.43 -4.48
N CYS A 18 14.69 5.68 -3.76
CA CYS A 18 14.46 5.90 -2.34
C CYS A 18 15.74 5.84 -1.50
N SER A 19 16.79 5.13 -1.97
CA SER A 19 18.10 5.10 -1.31
C SER A 19 18.78 6.47 -1.27
N TRP A 20 18.42 7.40 -2.16
CA TRP A 20 18.88 8.79 -2.08
C TRP A 20 18.33 9.51 -0.86
N ASN A 21 17.16 9.09 -0.37
CA ASN A 21 16.58 9.63 0.85
C ASN A 21 17.35 9.17 2.10
N LEU A 22 17.96 7.98 2.06
CA LEU A 22 18.86 7.50 3.11
C LEU A 22 20.14 8.34 3.19
N ILE A 23 20.71 8.70 2.03
CA ILE A 23 21.88 9.59 1.97
C ILE A 23 21.52 10.95 2.57
N LEU A 24 20.35 11.50 2.20
CA LEU A 24 19.88 12.78 2.72
C LEU A 24 19.60 12.74 4.22
N LEU A 25 19.07 11.62 4.75
CA LEU A 25 18.89 11.42 6.18
C LEU A 25 20.22 11.32 6.93
N ARG A 26 21.20 10.58 6.40
CA ARG A 26 22.56 10.51 6.96
C ARG A 26 23.17 11.91 7.03
N ASP A 27 23.17 12.64 5.92
CA ASP A 27 23.76 13.97 5.84
C ASP A 27 23.06 14.96 6.79
N VAL A 28 21.75 14.83 7.00
CA VAL A 28 21.01 15.62 8.01
C VAL A 28 21.40 15.25 9.44
N LEU A 29 21.58 13.97 9.74
CA LEU A 29 22.04 13.51 11.06
C LEU A 29 23.47 13.99 11.33
N ASP A 30 24.39 13.79 10.38
CA ASP A 30 25.77 14.28 10.45
C ASP A 30 25.79 15.80 10.70
N TRP A 31 24.96 16.57 9.98
CA TRP A 31 24.84 18.02 10.12
C TRP A 31 24.30 18.48 11.48
N VAL A 32 23.35 17.73 12.04
CA VAL A 32 22.78 17.96 13.38
C VAL A 32 23.80 17.65 14.46
N GLU A 33 24.52 16.54 14.34
CA GLU A 33 25.58 16.12 15.27
C GLU A 33 26.72 17.14 15.28
N GLU A 34 27.19 17.58 14.11
CA GLU A 34 28.22 18.62 13.98
C GLU A 34 27.85 19.94 14.69
N ARG A 35 26.57 20.29 14.69
CA ARG A 35 26.07 21.57 15.24
C ARG A 35 25.49 21.42 16.65
N ASN A 36 25.51 20.21 17.21
CA ASN A 36 24.95 19.89 18.51
C ASN A 36 23.49 20.40 18.67
N LEU A 37 22.70 20.27 17.60
CA LEU A 37 21.32 20.76 17.58
C LEU A 37 20.39 19.72 18.22
N PRO A 38 19.39 20.14 19.01
CA PRO A 38 18.42 19.21 19.57
C PRO A 38 17.52 18.65 18.46
N LEU A 39 17.74 17.37 18.10
CA LEU A 39 16.83 16.60 17.24
C LEU A 39 15.93 15.74 18.12
N GLY A 40 14.68 16.17 18.28
CA GLY A 40 13.65 15.38 18.94
C GLY A 40 13.03 14.36 17.98
N LEU A 41 13.49 13.11 18.03
CA LEU A 41 12.75 11.96 17.48
C LEU A 41 11.60 11.61 18.43
N ALA A 42 10.56 12.45 18.46
CA ALA A 42 9.29 12.09 19.09
C ALA A 42 8.55 11.14 18.14
N GLY A 43 7.81 10.16 18.68
CA GLY A 43 7.06 9.13 17.93
C GLY A 43 5.99 9.63 16.95
N ALA A 44 5.96 10.93 16.66
CA ALA A 44 5.26 11.54 15.54
C ALA A 44 6.13 12.66 14.96
N VAL A 45 6.36 12.63 13.65
CA VAL A 45 7.01 13.75 12.95
C VAL A 45 5.98 14.85 12.73
N ARG A 46 6.32 16.10 13.05
CA ARG A 46 5.41 17.25 12.86
C ARG A 46 4.96 17.33 11.39
N GLN A 47 3.66 17.47 11.15
CA GLN A 47 3.12 17.72 9.81
C GLN A 47 3.78 18.99 9.21
N GLY A 48 4.27 18.87 7.97
CA GLY A 48 5.05 19.92 7.30
C GLY A 48 6.56 19.82 7.49
N CYS A 49 7.06 18.86 8.29
CA CYS A 49 8.49 18.57 8.32
C CYS A 49 8.92 17.89 7.01
N PRO A 50 9.93 18.42 6.29
CA PRO A 50 10.39 17.85 5.03
C PRO A 50 11.00 16.43 5.20
N LEU A 51 11.41 16.08 6.42
CA LEU A 51 11.97 14.76 6.76
C LEU A 51 10.90 13.71 7.06
N SER A 52 9.67 14.12 7.38
CA SER A 52 8.57 13.23 7.77
C SER A 52 8.25 12.13 6.74
N PRO A 53 8.21 12.40 5.42
CA PRO A 53 7.89 11.35 4.45
C PRO A 53 9.00 10.31 4.37
N LEU A 54 10.26 10.72 4.55
CA LEU A 54 11.43 9.83 4.46
C LEU A 54 11.48 8.87 5.65
N LEU A 55 11.31 9.42 6.86
CA LEU A 55 11.24 8.62 8.08
C LEU A 55 10.07 7.63 8.03
N TYR A 56 8.93 8.04 7.46
CA TYR A 56 7.78 7.16 7.28
C TYR A 56 8.07 5.98 6.34
N VAL A 57 8.74 6.22 5.19
CA VAL A 57 9.13 5.15 4.25
C VAL A 57 10.02 4.12 4.94
N LEU A 58 11.01 4.57 5.73
CA LEU A 58 11.89 3.67 6.47
C LEU A 58 11.15 2.90 7.56
N PHE A 59 10.24 3.57 8.26
CA PHE A 59 9.41 2.95 9.29
C PHE A 59 8.53 1.82 8.73
N MET A 60 7.97 2.01 7.53
CA MET A 60 7.07 1.02 6.91
C MET A 60 7.79 -0.08 6.13
N GLU A 61 9.06 0.08 5.78
CA GLU A 61 9.78 -0.89 4.95
C GLU A 61 9.93 -2.28 5.61
N PRO A 62 10.18 -2.41 6.93
CA PRO A 62 10.12 -3.71 7.60
C PRO A 62 8.78 -4.42 7.42
N PHE A 63 7.66 -3.70 7.44
CA PHE A 63 6.34 -4.27 7.17
C PHE A 63 6.23 -4.75 5.71
N ALA A 64 6.68 -3.94 4.77
CA ALA A 64 6.69 -4.31 3.36
C ALA A 64 7.52 -5.57 3.11
N GLU A 65 8.66 -5.68 3.78
CA GLU A 65 9.55 -6.82 3.68
C GLU A 65 8.97 -8.09 4.30
N LEU A 66 8.30 -7.98 5.46
CA LEU A 66 7.56 -9.09 6.05
C LEU A 66 6.52 -9.66 5.06
N VAL A 67 5.75 -8.79 4.41
CA VAL A 67 4.75 -9.21 3.41
C VAL A 67 5.41 -9.82 2.17
N ARG A 68 6.50 -9.22 1.66
CA ARG A 68 7.19 -9.72 0.46
C ARG A 68 7.78 -11.12 0.69
N ARG A 69 8.41 -11.34 1.84
CA ARG A 69 9.08 -12.61 2.19
C ARG A 69 8.14 -13.71 2.67
N ASP A 70 6.95 -13.39 3.17
CA ASP A 70 6.05 -14.41 3.69
C ASP A 70 5.55 -15.33 2.55
N PRO A 71 5.84 -16.65 2.60
CA PRO A 71 5.42 -17.60 1.57
C PRO A 71 3.93 -17.96 1.66
N GLY A 72 3.27 -17.64 2.77
CA GLY A 72 1.83 -17.81 2.97
C GLY A 72 0.99 -16.63 2.46
N VAL A 73 1.64 -15.55 1.98
CA VAL A 73 0.99 -14.48 1.23
C VAL A 73 1.08 -14.79 -0.26
N ASP A 74 -0.07 -15.09 -0.86
CA ASP A 74 -0.15 -15.43 -2.27
C ASP A 74 0.23 -14.24 -3.14
N VAL A 75 0.78 -14.54 -4.31
CA VAL A 75 1.18 -13.52 -5.30
C VAL A 75 0.08 -13.27 -6.31
N VAL A 76 -0.12 -12.00 -6.67
CA VAL A 76 -0.88 -11.64 -7.87
C VAL A 76 0.11 -11.43 -9.01
N ARG A 77 0.00 -12.24 -10.07
CA ARG A 77 0.79 -12.09 -11.29
C ARG A 77 0.18 -11.01 -12.18
N LEU A 78 1.00 -10.06 -12.61
CA LEU A 78 0.55 -8.99 -13.50
C LEU A 78 0.51 -9.51 -14.95
N PRO A 79 -0.65 -9.45 -15.62
CA PRO A 79 -0.76 -9.88 -17.02
C PRO A 79 0.06 -8.94 -17.92
N GLY A 80 0.88 -9.51 -18.80
CA GLY A 80 1.70 -8.76 -19.76
C GLY A 80 2.98 -8.14 -19.18
N ALA A 81 3.27 -8.33 -17.89
CA ALA A 81 4.48 -7.82 -17.22
C ALA A 81 5.59 -8.87 -17.09
N ALA A 82 5.76 -9.74 -18.10
CA ALA A 82 6.83 -10.75 -18.16
C ALA A 82 7.02 -11.62 -16.89
N GLY A 83 5.96 -11.85 -16.10
CA GLY A 83 6.01 -12.66 -14.89
C GLY A 83 6.20 -11.88 -13.58
N GLU A 84 6.16 -10.54 -13.61
CA GLU A 84 6.17 -9.72 -12.40
C GLU A 84 5.02 -10.07 -11.44
N VAL A 85 5.35 -10.07 -10.16
CA VAL A 85 4.45 -10.37 -9.05
C VAL A 85 4.25 -9.14 -8.18
N LEU A 86 3.00 -8.89 -7.80
CA LEU A 86 2.64 -7.79 -6.92
C LEU A 86 2.00 -8.34 -5.65
N LYS A 87 2.59 -8.00 -4.50
CA LYS A 87 2.07 -8.35 -3.16
C LYS A 87 1.63 -7.11 -2.37
N ILE A 88 2.40 -6.02 -2.47
CA ILE A 88 2.19 -4.81 -1.69
C ILE A 88 2.49 -3.57 -2.54
N GLN A 89 1.68 -2.53 -2.37
CA GLN A 89 1.93 -1.18 -2.86
C GLN A 89 1.66 -0.20 -1.72
N GLN A 90 2.58 0.74 -1.49
CA GLN A 90 2.46 1.73 -0.43
C GLN A 90 2.64 3.12 -1.01
N TYR A 91 1.81 4.05 -0.52
CA TYR A 91 1.92 5.47 -0.80
C TYR A 91 1.68 6.22 0.51
N ALA A 92 2.74 6.65 1.17
CA ALA A 92 2.66 7.13 2.56
C ALA A 92 1.87 6.14 3.44
N ASP A 93 0.89 6.62 4.21
CA ASP A 93 0.05 5.80 5.08
C ASP A 93 -0.94 4.89 4.35
N ASP A 94 -1.21 5.17 3.08
CA ASP A 94 -2.04 4.30 2.25
C ASP A 94 -1.26 3.06 1.81
N THR A 95 -1.52 1.94 2.50
CA THR A 95 -1.03 0.62 2.10
C THR A 95 -2.12 -0.20 1.40
N THR A 96 -1.76 -0.76 0.25
CA THR A 96 -2.60 -1.66 -0.56
C THR A 96 -1.92 -3.02 -0.69
N LEU A 97 -2.63 -4.08 -0.34
CA LEU A 97 -2.14 -5.46 -0.41
C LEU A 97 -2.89 -6.22 -1.50
N PHE A 98 -2.14 -6.94 -2.31
CA PHE A 98 -2.65 -7.74 -3.43
C PHE A 98 -2.59 -9.21 -3.04
N VAL A 99 -3.76 -9.77 -2.71
CA VAL A 99 -3.97 -11.18 -2.38
C VAL A 99 -4.96 -11.85 -3.30
N SER A 100 -4.70 -13.12 -3.61
CA SER A 100 -5.57 -13.95 -4.44
C SER A 100 -6.41 -14.95 -3.65
N SER A 101 -6.20 -15.11 -2.32
CA SER A 101 -6.96 -16.02 -1.47
C SER A 101 -7.33 -15.44 -0.09
N VAL A 102 -8.37 -16.03 0.51
CA VAL A 102 -8.80 -15.74 1.89
C VAL A 102 -7.75 -16.18 2.91
N ARG A 103 -6.99 -17.25 2.62
CA ARG A 103 -5.89 -17.70 3.49
C ARG A 103 -4.82 -16.62 3.66
N SER A 104 -4.49 -15.93 2.58
CA SER A 104 -3.53 -14.81 2.62
C SER A 104 -4.04 -13.63 3.44
N LEU A 105 -5.37 -13.41 3.52
CA LEU A 105 -5.93 -12.39 4.41
C LEU A 105 -5.64 -12.68 5.89
N GLY A 106 -5.80 -13.94 6.32
CA GLY A 106 -5.46 -14.36 7.68
C GLY A 106 -3.96 -14.20 7.97
N ARG A 107 -3.10 -14.50 7.00
CA ARG A 107 -1.65 -14.27 7.12
C ARG A 107 -1.29 -12.79 7.22
N ILE A 108 -1.85 -11.96 6.35
CA ILE A 108 -1.67 -10.51 6.41
C ILE A 108 -2.07 -9.96 7.77
N ARG A 109 -3.22 -10.41 8.30
CA ARG A 109 -3.67 -9.96 9.62
C ARG A 109 -2.63 -10.26 10.70
N ALA A 110 -2.10 -11.48 10.72
CA ALA A 110 -1.06 -11.87 11.66
C ALA A 110 0.23 -11.04 11.50
N LEU A 111 0.65 -10.74 10.27
CA LEU A 111 1.81 -9.87 10.01
C LEU A 111 1.58 -8.44 10.46
N THR A 112 0.38 -7.90 10.26
CA THR A 112 -0.01 -6.57 10.74
C THR A 112 -0.05 -6.50 12.26
N ASP A 113 -0.57 -7.54 12.92
CA ASP A 113 -0.58 -7.61 14.39
C ASP A 113 0.85 -7.75 14.96
N LEU A 114 1.73 -8.52 14.30
CA LEU A 114 3.15 -8.63 14.65
C LEU A 114 3.88 -7.29 14.52
N PHE A 115 3.70 -6.62 13.37
CA PHE A 115 4.30 -5.30 13.15
C PHE A 115 3.75 -4.26 14.13
N GLY A 116 2.46 -4.28 14.40
CA GLY A 116 1.83 -3.43 15.42
C GLY A 116 2.36 -3.68 16.82
N ALA A 117 2.59 -4.94 17.21
CA ALA A 117 3.20 -5.28 18.50
C ALA A 117 4.65 -4.78 18.63
N GLY A 118 5.44 -4.85 17.55
CA GLY A 118 6.83 -4.39 17.55
C GLY A 118 6.99 -2.86 17.46
N THR A 119 6.02 -2.16 16.86
CA THR A 119 6.12 -0.71 16.59
C THR A 119 5.18 0.16 17.43
N GLY A 120 4.18 -0.43 18.09
CA GLY A 120 3.08 0.28 18.72
C GLY A 120 2.03 0.83 17.73
N SER A 121 2.18 0.59 16.42
CA SER A 121 1.24 1.06 15.41
C SER A 121 -0.09 0.32 15.43
N ARG A 122 -1.17 1.03 15.09
CA ARG A 122 -2.53 0.47 15.03
C ARG A 122 -3.14 0.71 13.66
N VAL A 123 -3.81 -0.31 13.12
CA VAL A 123 -4.63 -0.16 11.92
C VAL A 123 -5.78 0.78 12.23
N ASN A 124 -6.00 1.76 11.36
CA ASN A 124 -7.13 2.66 11.49
C ASN A 124 -8.44 1.90 11.22
N MET A 125 -9.13 1.54 12.30
CA MET A 125 -10.44 0.89 12.27
C MET A 125 -11.55 1.95 12.18
N ALA A 126 -11.48 2.85 11.18
CA ALA A 126 -12.54 3.83 10.93
C ALA A 126 -13.90 3.14 10.78
N ASN A 127 -15.00 3.91 10.85
CA ASN A 127 -16.33 3.30 10.74
C ASN A 127 -16.50 2.57 9.38
N THR A 128 -17.34 1.54 9.37
CA THR A 128 -17.54 0.69 8.19
C THR A 128 -17.88 1.48 6.93
N ALA A 129 -18.70 2.53 7.03
CA ALA A 129 -19.11 3.35 5.89
C ALA A 129 -17.93 4.12 5.26
N GLN A 130 -17.11 4.79 6.07
CA GLN A 130 -15.96 5.55 5.60
C GLN A 130 -14.94 4.66 4.90
N ASN A 131 -14.68 3.45 5.43
CA ASN A 131 -13.77 2.51 4.78
C ASN A 131 -14.29 2.02 3.42
N TRP A 132 -15.60 1.78 3.29
CA TRP A 132 -16.22 1.45 2.01
C TRP A 132 -16.18 2.60 1.00
N GLU A 133 -16.47 3.82 1.43
CA GLU A 133 -16.44 5.00 0.54
C GLU A 133 -15.03 5.29 0.03
N ALA A 134 -14.02 5.31 0.90
CA ALA A 134 -12.63 5.52 0.53
C ALA A 134 -12.14 4.45 -0.47
N ARG A 135 -12.48 3.18 -0.23
CA ARG A 135 -12.08 2.08 -1.14
C ARG A 135 -12.83 2.10 -2.46
N LEU A 136 -14.11 2.47 -2.48
CA LEU A 136 -14.85 2.67 -3.74
C LEU A 136 -14.28 3.82 -4.57
N ALA A 137 -13.83 4.90 -3.94
CA ALA A 137 -13.15 5.99 -4.63
C ALA A 137 -11.84 5.51 -5.28
N LEU A 138 -11.04 4.71 -4.56
CA LEU A 138 -9.82 4.10 -5.08
C LEU A 138 -10.10 3.16 -6.26
N VAL A 139 -11.12 2.29 -6.14
CA VAL A 139 -11.55 1.39 -7.21
C VAL A 139 -11.95 2.17 -8.46
N ARG A 140 -12.72 3.26 -8.32
CA ARG A 140 -13.11 4.11 -9.45
C ARG A 140 -11.91 4.79 -10.10
N SER A 141 -10.98 5.32 -9.31
CA SER A 141 -9.74 5.92 -9.82
C SER A 141 -8.92 4.90 -10.64
N ARG A 142 -8.73 3.69 -10.10
CA ARG A 142 -8.04 2.61 -10.80
C ARG A 142 -8.80 2.19 -12.06
N LEU A 143 -10.11 1.98 -12.00
CA LEU A 143 -10.89 1.63 -13.19
C LEU A 143 -10.80 2.72 -14.27
N GLY A 144 -10.80 4.00 -13.88
CA GLY A 144 -10.65 5.14 -14.81
C GLY A 144 -9.32 5.12 -15.57
N VAL A 145 -8.21 4.82 -14.88
CA VAL A 145 -6.88 4.71 -15.51
C VAL A 145 -6.84 3.58 -16.55
N TRP A 146 -7.50 2.46 -16.25
CA TRP A 146 -7.43 1.25 -17.07
C TRP A 146 -8.54 1.18 -18.13
N SER A 147 -9.58 2.02 -18.04
CA SER A 147 -10.70 2.05 -18.99
C SER A 147 -10.27 2.39 -20.41
N ARG A 148 -9.10 3.03 -20.58
CA ARG A 148 -8.52 3.36 -21.89
C ARG A 148 -7.66 2.24 -22.48
N ARG A 149 -7.47 1.13 -21.76
CA ARG A 149 -6.66 -0.02 -22.16
C ARG A 149 -7.60 -1.21 -22.37
N GLN A 150 -7.41 -2.03 -23.40
CA GLN A 150 -8.30 -3.16 -23.76
C GLN A 150 -8.27 -4.34 -22.76
N LEU A 151 -8.02 -4.09 -21.47
CA LEU A 151 -7.82 -5.11 -20.43
C LEU A 151 -8.94 -4.99 -19.39
N SER A 152 -9.98 -5.81 -19.51
CA SER A 152 -11.23 -5.64 -18.76
C SER A 152 -11.40 -6.71 -17.66
N VAL A 153 -11.41 -8.00 -17.99
CA VAL A 153 -11.68 -9.06 -17.00
C VAL A 153 -10.51 -9.32 -16.04
N VAL A 154 -9.28 -9.24 -16.55
CA VAL A 154 -8.11 -9.57 -15.73
C VAL A 154 -7.87 -8.51 -14.66
N VAL A 155 -8.02 -7.22 -14.99
CA VAL A 155 -7.87 -6.10 -14.05
C VAL A 155 -8.85 -6.21 -12.87
N VAL A 156 -10.10 -6.60 -13.13
CA VAL A 156 -11.08 -6.82 -12.07
C VAL A 156 -10.61 -7.92 -11.12
N ARG A 157 -10.10 -9.03 -11.66
CA ARG A 157 -9.66 -10.18 -10.85
C ARG A 157 -8.34 -9.95 -10.11
N SER A 158 -7.39 -9.22 -10.70
CA SER A 158 -6.05 -9.04 -10.12
C SER A 158 -5.88 -7.74 -9.33
N VAL A 159 -6.73 -6.72 -9.54
CA VAL A 159 -6.61 -5.43 -8.85
C VAL A 159 -7.79 -5.15 -7.94
N LEU A 160 -9.03 -5.34 -8.43
CA LEU A 160 -10.21 -5.00 -7.64
C LEU A 160 -10.55 -6.06 -6.61
N LEU A 161 -10.53 -7.34 -7.01
CA LEU A 161 -10.90 -8.43 -6.12
C LEU A 161 -10.04 -8.46 -4.84
N PRO A 162 -8.71 -8.31 -4.88
CA PRO A 162 -7.89 -8.24 -3.67
C PRO A 162 -8.24 -7.07 -2.75
N LEU A 163 -8.42 -5.88 -3.34
CA LEU A 163 -8.77 -4.65 -2.65
C LEU A 163 -10.11 -4.76 -1.91
N LEU A 164 -11.07 -5.42 -2.54
CA LEU A 164 -12.44 -5.54 -2.03
C LEU A 164 -12.62 -6.73 -1.09
N LEU A 165 -11.91 -7.85 -1.32
CA LEU A 165 -11.93 -9.02 -0.45
C LEU A 165 -11.36 -8.70 0.93
N HIS A 166 -10.26 -7.96 1.00
CA HIS A 166 -9.70 -7.55 2.28
C HIS A 166 -10.69 -6.70 3.08
N LEU A 167 -11.31 -5.72 2.42
CA LEU A 167 -12.27 -4.85 3.07
C LEU A 167 -13.55 -5.61 3.49
N ALA A 168 -14.08 -6.48 2.63
CA ALA A 168 -15.26 -7.28 2.92
C ALA A 168 -15.03 -8.30 4.05
N TYR A 169 -13.78 -8.71 4.26
CA TYR A 169 -13.40 -9.56 5.39
C TYR A 169 -13.37 -8.79 6.70
N VAL A 170 -12.83 -7.56 6.69
CA VAL A 170 -12.68 -6.73 7.90
C VAL A 170 -13.99 -6.03 8.28
N PHE A 171 -14.81 -5.65 7.30
CA PHE A 171 -16.04 -4.90 7.52
C PHE A 171 -17.22 -5.50 6.74
N PRO A 172 -18.42 -5.54 7.34
CA PRO A 172 -19.61 -6.02 6.64
C PRO A 172 -19.90 -5.16 5.41
N VAL A 173 -20.21 -5.82 4.29
CA VAL A 173 -20.46 -5.15 3.01
C VAL A 173 -21.79 -4.39 3.08
N LEU A 174 -21.74 -3.07 2.96
CA LEU A 174 -22.94 -2.23 2.89
C LEU A 174 -23.65 -2.46 1.55
N ALA A 175 -24.99 -2.56 1.57
CA ALA A 175 -25.79 -2.75 0.35
C ALA A 175 -25.54 -1.65 -0.71
N ARG A 176 -25.36 -0.40 -0.26
CA ARG A 176 -24.98 0.73 -1.13
C ARG A 176 -23.60 0.55 -1.76
N ALA A 177 -22.64 0.01 -1.01
CA ALA A 177 -21.30 -0.26 -1.51
C ALA A 177 -21.28 -1.37 -2.56
N LYS A 178 -22.05 -2.44 -2.34
CA LYS A 178 -22.28 -3.50 -3.33
C LYS A 178 -22.86 -2.93 -4.62
N LEU A 179 -23.92 -2.11 -4.54
CA LEU A 179 -24.54 -1.48 -5.71
C LEU A 179 -23.56 -0.57 -6.46
N ALA A 180 -22.80 0.26 -5.73
CA ALA A 180 -21.81 1.16 -6.31
C ALA A 180 -20.66 0.41 -7.00
N LEU A 181 -20.20 -0.70 -6.41
CA LEU A 181 -19.19 -1.56 -6.99
C LEU A 181 -19.70 -2.24 -8.25
N THR A 182 -20.88 -2.86 -8.20
CA THR A 182 -21.48 -3.52 -9.37
C THR A 182 -21.65 -2.53 -10.51
N ARG A 183 -22.15 -1.32 -10.24
CA ARG A 183 -22.23 -0.25 -11.24
C ARG A 183 -20.86 0.13 -11.80
N ALA A 184 -19.85 0.33 -10.95
CA ALA A 184 -18.51 0.72 -11.40
C ALA A 184 -17.85 -0.36 -12.28
N VAL A 185 -17.94 -1.63 -11.87
CA VAL A 185 -17.43 -2.77 -12.65
C VAL A 185 -18.23 -2.95 -13.94
N PHE A 186 -19.56 -2.80 -13.89
CA PHE A 186 -20.41 -2.89 -15.07
C PHE A 186 -20.08 -1.80 -16.10
N CYS A 187 -19.99 -0.53 -15.67
CA CYS A 187 -19.58 0.58 -16.53
C CYS A 187 -18.16 0.38 -17.10
N PHE A 188 -17.24 -0.18 -16.32
CA PHE A 188 -15.89 -0.46 -16.82
C PHE A 188 -15.85 -1.59 -17.88
N LEU A 189 -16.63 -2.66 -17.67
CA LEU A 189 -16.64 -3.82 -18.57
C LEU A 189 -17.49 -3.59 -19.83
N TRP A 190 -18.61 -2.86 -19.72
CA TRP A 190 -19.60 -2.69 -20.80
C TRP A 190 -19.91 -1.24 -21.18
N GLY A 191 -19.49 -0.25 -20.38
CA GLY A 191 -19.81 1.17 -20.58
C GLY A 191 -18.79 1.97 -21.38
N SER A 192 -17.85 1.31 -22.05
CA SER A 192 -16.95 1.91 -23.03
C SER A 192 -17.28 1.40 -24.44
N ARG A 193 -18.44 1.81 -24.95
CA ARG A 193 -18.74 1.98 -26.38
C ARG A 193 -19.58 3.23 -26.55
#